data_AF-A0A9P3GD91-F1
#
_entry.id   AF-A0A9P3GD91-F1
#
_cell.length_a   1.000
_cell.length_b   1.000
_cell.length_c   1.000
_cell.angle_alpha   90.00
_cell.angle_beta   90.00
_cell.angle_gamma   90.00
#
_symmetry.space_group_name_H-M   'P 1'
#
loop_
_entity.id
_entity.type
_entity.pdbx_description
1 polymer ?
#
loop_
_entity_poly.entity_id
_entity_poly.type
_entity_poly.pdbx_seq_one_letter_code
_entity_poly.pdbx_strand_id
1 'polypeptide(L)'
;MAAQMLLRATGLAQTVPFQWGYIDRPADGSLFLICVLPNYPFPSDGLRFQEQEQRYTIPIGGGRELELTEVKFGFVPTLENAASRIRRRYRLVKGGNPQLVLIHYGRGQAIPVIPSLNQAIRSYPLRPINEPPMYVAGERSGQKAFQPGGPGPMPDRGGSMPPGAMGMPFGNPQVMLQQQNANMEALERRSQRDRDRSGSVTGRQAQHPPQQQTRIEEDEVDEDSESITIRALALTRYRRNHEFMNEVFMHAAFGKQLESKPPHKGYTIFDKDELTSSISKLEAEVAELEAKAAARRQAKEASELADVSMEAHA
;
A
#
# COMPACT_ATOMS: atom_id res chain seq x y z
N MET A 1 27.53 2.89 7.42
CA MET A 1 26.84 3.90 8.28
C MET A 1 25.34 3.64 8.41
N ALA A 2 24.56 3.62 7.33
CA ALA A 2 23.09 3.41 7.38
C ALA A 2 22.65 2.13 8.12
N ALA A 3 23.33 1.00 7.88
CA ALA A 3 23.07 -0.25 8.58
C ALA A 3 23.21 -0.13 10.12
N GLN A 4 24.24 0.57 10.60
CA GLN A 4 24.43 0.80 12.04
C GLN A 4 23.34 1.71 12.62
N MET A 5 22.91 2.73 11.87
CA MET A 5 21.79 3.59 12.29
C MET A 5 20.49 2.80 12.42
N LEU A 6 20.19 1.91 11.47
CA LEU A 6 19.00 1.06 11.52
C LEU A 6 19.03 0.05 12.67
N LEU A 7 20.21 -0.50 12.98
CA LEU A 7 20.37 -1.37 14.14
C LEU A 7 20.10 -0.62 15.46
N ARG A 8 20.64 0.60 15.60
CA ARG A 8 20.33 1.45 16.77
C ARG A 8 18.86 1.88 16.81
N ALA A 9 18.31 2.23 15.66
CA ALA A 9 16.90 2.61 15.51
C ALA A 9 15.95 1.50 15.98
N THR A 10 16.32 0.23 15.77
CA THR A 10 15.53 -0.91 16.25
C THR A 10 15.42 -0.93 17.78
N GLY A 11 16.50 -0.61 18.50
CA GLY A 11 16.46 -0.46 19.96
C GLY A 11 15.69 0.79 20.40
N LEU A 12 15.91 1.93 19.72
CA LEU A 12 15.19 3.18 20.02
C LEU A 12 13.68 3.05 19.83
N ALA A 13 13.22 2.34 18.80
CA ALA A 13 11.80 2.17 18.50
C ALA A 13 11.01 1.44 19.60
N GLN A 14 11.68 0.74 20.53
CA GLN A 14 11.06 0.10 21.68
C GLN A 14 10.72 1.09 22.81
N THR A 15 11.44 2.21 22.86
CA THR A 15 11.38 3.18 23.97
C THR A 15 10.85 4.54 23.56
N VAL A 16 10.93 4.88 22.26
CA VAL A 16 10.51 6.17 21.72
C VAL A 16 9.24 6.00 20.87
N PRO A 17 8.15 6.71 21.20
CA PRO A 17 6.93 6.68 20.39
C PRO A 17 7.13 7.47 19.09
N PHE A 18 6.51 6.99 18.02
CA PHE A 18 6.45 7.65 16.72
C PHE A 18 5.21 8.52 16.65
N GLN A 19 5.29 9.66 15.98
CA GLN A 19 4.14 10.54 15.76
C GLN A 19 3.71 10.53 14.30
N TRP A 20 2.42 10.68 14.07
CA TRP A 20 1.88 10.86 12.73
C TRP A 20 2.17 12.29 12.25
N GLY A 21 2.66 12.41 11.03
CA GLY A 21 3.05 13.70 10.47
C GLY A 21 3.31 13.60 8.97
N TYR A 22 3.32 14.74 8.31
CA TYR A 22 3.77 14.82 6.92
C TYR A 22 5.25 15.16 6.88
N ILE A 23 5.98 14.44 6.05
CA ILE A 23 7.23 14.93 5.47
C ILE A 23 6.80 15.67 4.20
N ASP A 24 7.10 16.96 4.09
CA ASP A 24 6.78 17.75 2.91
C ASP A 24 7.99 18.54 2.46
N ARG A 25 8.36 18.37 1.19
CA ARG A 25 9.47 19.09 0.53
C ARG A 25 10.71 19.17 1.43
N PRO A 26 11.21 18.03 1.93
CA PRO A 26 12.29 18.01 2.91
C PRO A 26 13.53 18.72 2.37
N ALA A 27 14.29 19.38 3.23
CA ALA A 27 15.54 20.02 2.84
C ALA A 27 16.61 18.97 2.48
N ASP A 28 17.56 19.35 1.64
CA ASP A 28 18.71 18.50 1.30
C ASP A 28 19.53 18.22 2.57
N GLY A 29 19.98 16.97 2.75
CA GLY A 29 20.67 16.49 3.96
C GLY A 29 19.74 15.98 5.07
N SER A 30 18.41 16.13 4.92
CA SER A 30 17.46 15.67 5.94
C SER A 30 17.43 14.15 6.05
N LEU A 31 17.39 13.66 7.30
CA LEU A 31 17.29 12.25 7.65
C LEU A 31 16.05 12.01 8.50
N PHE A 32 15.25 11.01 8.14
CA PHE A 32 14.04 10.63 8.87
C PHE A 32 14.02 9.13 9.10
N LEU A 33 13.54 8.73 10.28
CA LEU A 33 13.20 7.35 10.57
C LEU A 33 11.67 7.25 10.58
N ILE A 34 11.12 6.41 9.71
CA ILE A 34 9.68 6.18 9.64
C ILE A 34 9.35 4.69 9.81
N CYS A 35 8.11 4.42 10.21
CA CYS A 35 7.57 3.08 10.29
C CYS A 35 6.57 2.88 9.15
N VAL A 36 6.90 2.00 8.19
CA VAL A 36 6.05 1.66 7.05
C VAL A 36 6.13 0.17 6.81
N LEU A 37 4.96 -0.47 6.68
CA LEU A 37 4.86 -1.90 6.37
C LEU A 37 5.54 -2.21 5.03
N PRO A 38 6.24 -3.35 4.88
CA PRO A 38 7.00 -3.66 3.68
C PRO A 38 6.23 -3.60 2.36
N ASN A 39 4.95 -3.96 2.40
CA ASN A 39 4.07 -4.03 1.23
C ASN A 39 3.28 -2.74 0.97
N TYR A 40 3.44 -1.71 1.82
CA TYR A 40 2.73 -0.45 1.66
C TYR A 40 3.53 0.48 0.74
N PRO A 41 2.89 1.15 -0.23
CA PRO A 41 3.58 2.13 -1.07
C PRO A 41 4.15 3.26 -0.21
N PHE A 42 5.28 3.80 -0.64
CA PHE A 42 5.88 4.92 0.06
C PHE A 42 4.97 6.16 -0.01
N PRO A 43 4.66 6.82 1.12
CA PRO A 43 3.80 7.98 1.14
C PRO A 43 4.42 9.15 0.37
N SER A 44 3.58 10.00 -0.23
CA SER A 44 4.07 11.20 -0.91
C SER A 44 4.70 12.18 0.08
N ASP A 45 5.93 12.59 -0.21
CA ASP A 45 6.72 13.56 0.55
C ASP A 45 6.81 14.94 -0.13
N GLY A 46 5.93 15.18 -1.11
CA GLY A 46 5.89 16.43 -1.89
C GLY A 46 6.93 16.51 -3.02
N LEU A 47 7.79 15.51 -3.17
CA LEU A 47 8.74 15.41 -4.28
C LEU A 47 8.18 14.61 -5.44
N ARG A 48 8.57 14.98 -6.67
CA ARG A 48 8.45 14.15 -7.87
C ARG A 48 9.82 13.79 -8.40
N PHE A 49 9.90 12.66 -9.09
CA PHE A 49 11.14 12.15 -9.64
C PHE A 49 10.97 11.89 -11.13
N GLN A 50 12.03 12.14 -11.89
CA GLN A 50 12.06 11.87 -13.33
C GLN A 50 12.52 10.45 -13.65
N GLU A 51 13.22 9.81 -12.70
CA GLU A 51 13.65 8.42 -12.80
C GLU A 51 12.78 7.48 -11.96
N GLN A 52 12.77 6.21 -12.35
CA GLN A 52 12.17 5.15 -11.57
C GLN A 52 13.05 4.79 -10.36
N GLU A 53 12.42 4.40 -9.25
CA GLU A 53 13.13 3.94 -8.07
C GLU A 53 13.89 2.63 -8.37
N GLN A 54 15.18 2.62 -8.07
CA GLN A 54 16.06 1.46 -8.20
C GLN A 54 16.22 0.78 -6.84
N ARG A 55 16.11 -0.55 -6.81
CA ARG A 55 16.21 -1.33 -5.57
C ARG A 55 17.43 -2.25 -5.61
N TYR A 56 18.20 -2.22 -4.53
CA TYR A 56 19.40 -3.03 -4.34
C TYR A 56 19.31 -3.78 -3.01
N THR A 57 19.70 -5.05 -3.02
CA THR A 57 19.86 -5.85 -1.80
C THR A 57 21.35 -6.08 -1.58
N ILE A 58 21.85 -5.64 -0.43
CA ILE A 58 23.27 -5.66 -0.08
C ILE A 58 23.47 -6.56 1.15
N PRO A 59 24.20 -7.68 1.03
CA PRO A 59 24.58 -8.48 2.19
C PRO A 59 25.61 -7.71 3.02
N ILE A 60 25.37 -7.56 4.32
CA ILE A 60 26.20 -6.72 5.22
C ILE A 60 27.05 -7.57 6.19
N GLY A 61 27.03 -8.89 6.03
CA GLY A 61 27.65 -9.84 6.95
C GLY A 61 26.79 -10.16 8.17
N GLY A 62 27.12 -11.26 8.87
CA GLY A 62 26.37 -11.71 10.06
C GLY A 62 24.91 -12.12 9.78
N GLY A 63 24.63 -12.64 8.58
CA GLY A 63 23.27 -13.06 8.18
C GLY A 63 22.28 -11.92 7.94
N ARG A 64 22.77 -10.68 7.84
CA ARG A 64 21.94 -9.48 7.63
C ARG A 64 21.95 -9.01 6.17
N GLU A 65 20.81 -8.48 5.74
CA GLU A 65 20.61 -7.94 4.40
C GLU A 65 20.00 -6.54 4.48
N LEU A 66 20.64 -5.58 3.82
CA LEU A 66 20.15 -4.21 3.66
C LEU A 66 19.47 -4.08 2.31
N GLU A 67 18.23 -3.61 2.31
CA GLU A 67 17.58 -3.11 1.10
C GLU A 67 17.81 -1.60 1.00
N LEU A 68 18.36 -1.16 -0.13
CA LEU A 68 18.48 0.24 -0.53
C LEU A 68 17.53 0.48 -1.71
N THR A 69 16.57 1.36 -1.53
CA THR A 69 15.82 1.94 -2.66
C THR A 69 16.31 3.36 -2.93
N GLU A 70 16.87 3.62 -4.09
CA GLU A 70 17.37 4.94 -4.52
C GLU A 70 16.53 5.48 -5.66
N VAL A 71 16.25 6.78 -5.63
CA VAL A 71 15.67 7.50 -6.76
C VAL A 71 16.35 8.87 -6.90
N LYS A 72 16.72 9.22 -8.14
CA LYS A 72 17.44 10.46 -8.47
C LYS A 72 16.57 11.39 -9.29
N PHE A 73 17.09 12.59 -9.51
CA PHE A 73 16.43 13.66 -10.26
C PHE A 73 15.04 13.96 -9.71
N GLY A 74 15.01 14.15 -8.40
CA GLY A 74 13.87 14.66 -7.66
C GLY A 74 13.76 16.18 -7.77
N PHE A 75 12.53 16.67 -7.77
CA PHE A 75 12.22 18.09 -7.76
C PHE A 75 10.89 18.34 -7.04
N VAL A 76 10.68 19.58 -6.59
CA VAL A 76 9.38 20.05 -6.11
C VAL A 76 8.58 20.59 -7.30
N PRO A 77 7.44 19.97 -7.68
CA PRO A 77 6.63 20.44 -8.79
C PRO A 77 6.21 21.90 -8.60
N THR A 78 6.07 22.64 -9.71
CA THR A 78 5.67 24.05 -9.82
C THR A 78 6.63 25.08 -9.20
N LEU A 79 7.63 24.64 -8.44
CA LEU A 79 8.57 25.49 -7.71
C LEU A 79 10.00 25.38 -8.24
N GLU A 80 10.42 24.17 -8.60
CA GLU A 80 11.78 23.90 -9.08
C GLU A 80 11.77 23.63 -10.59
N ASN A 81 12.67 24.28 -11.32
CA ASN A 81 12.88 24.07 -12.76
C ASN A 81 14.01 23.08 -13.07
N ALA A 82 14.76 22.67 -12.04
CA ALA A 82 15.86 21.72 -12.16
C ALA A 82 15.72 20.61 -11.13
N ALA A 83 15.79 19.37 -11.61
CA ALA A 83 15.74 18.16 -10.80
C ALA A 83 17.12 17.79 -10.31
N SER A 84 17.35 17.94 -9.00
CA SER A 84 18.65 17.71 -8.36
C SER A 84 18.55 16.89 -7.08
N ARG A 85 17.35 16.57 -6.59
CA ARG A 85 17.17 15.88 -5.32
C ARG A 85 17.34 14.37 -5.50
N ILE A 86 17.84 13.71 -4.46
CA ILE A 86 17.99 12.26 -4.41
C ILE A 86 17.31 11.78 -3.13
N ARG A 87 16.52 10.72 -3.23
CA ARG A 87 15.94 10.04 -2.06
C ARG A 87 16.50 8.63 -1.97
N ARG A 88 17.05 8.29 -0.81
CA ARG A 88 17.51 6.93 -0.49
C ARG A 88 16.75 6.41 0.70
N ARG A 89 16.13 5.24 0.54
CA ARG A 89 15.45 4.51 1.61
C ARG A 89 16.26 3.28 1.95
N TYR A 90 16.54 3.10 3.23
CA TYR A 90 17.28 1.97 3.74
C TYR A 90 16.40 1.18 4.70
N ARG A 91 16.38 -0.14 4.54
CA ARG A 91 15.65 -1.09 5.39
C ARG A 91 16.50 -2.31 5.65
N LEU A 92 16.46 -2.85 6.87
CA LEU A 92 17.01 -4.17 7.17
C LEU A 92 15.95 -5.22 6.87
N VAL A 93 16.15 -6.03 5.83
CA VAL A 93 15.22 -7.10 5.44
C VAL A 93 15.46 -8.35 6.30
N LYS A 94 16.73 -8.62 6.64
CA LYS A 94 17.12 -9.71 7.54
C LYS A 94 17.95 -9.19 8.71
N GLY A 95 17.67 -9.72 9.90
CA GLY A 95 18.40 -9.43 11.15
C GLY A 95 18.20 -8.02 11.70
N GLY A 96 17.02 -7.44 11.47
CA GLY A 96 16.55 -6.16 12.02
C GLY A 96 15.02 -6.05 11.95
N ASN A 97 14.46 -4.85 12.18
CA ASN A 97 13.02 -4.61 12.01
C ASN A 97 12.72 -4.12 10.57
N PRO A 98 12.00 -4.91 9.75
CA PRO A 98 11.70 -4.55 8.36
C PRO A 98 10.65 -3.43 8.24
N GLN A 99 9.92 -3.08 9.30
CA GLN A 99 8.97 -1.96 9.26
C GLN A 99 9.68 -0.60 9.38
N LEU A 100 10.90 -0.58 9.92
CA LEU A 100 11.67 0.65 10.06
C LEU A 100 12.39 0.97 8.76
N VAL A 101 12.16 2.19 8.26
CA VAL A 101 12.77 2.71 7.04
C VAL A 101 13.50 4.00 7.39
N LEU A 102 14.81 4.02 7.14
CA LEU A 102 15.61 5.24 7.22
C LEU A 102 15.61 5.92 5.86
N ILE A 103 15.16 7.16 5.80
CA ILE A 103 15.12 7.96 4.58
C ILE A 103 16.17 9.04 4.67
N HIS A 104 16.95 9.17 3.61
CA HIS A 104 17.92 10.24 3.43
C HIS A 104 17.61 11.01 2.16
N TYR A 105 17.43 12.32 2.32
CA TYR A 105 17.30 13.27 1.22
C TYR A 105 18.65 13.90 0.97
N GLY A 106 19.16 13.80 -0.26
CA GLY A 106 20.43 14.39 -0.67
C GLY A 106 20.29 15.18 -1.96
N ARG A 107 21.40 15.72 -2.41
CA ARG A 107 21.51 16.47 -3.66
C ARG A 107 22.48 15.77 -4.61
N GLY A 108 22.16 15.78 -5.89
CA GLY A 108 22.96 15.25 -6.98
C GLY A 108 23.12 16.26 -8.11
N GLN A 109 23.53 15.77 -9.28
CA GLN A 109 23.60 16.55 -10.49
C GLN A 109 22.21 17.08 -10.87
N ALA A 110 22.15 18.36 -11.24
CA ALA A 110 20.91 18.99 -11.68
C ALA A 110 20.69 18.76 -13.18
N ILE A 111 19.48 18.34 -13.53
CA ILE A 111 19.00 18.26 -14.93
C ILE A 111 17.70 19.09 -15.06
N PRO A 112 17.38 19.64 -16.25
CA PRO A 112 16.13 20.34 -16.45
C PRO A 112 14.92 19.43 -16.16
N VAL A 113 13.86 20.01 -15.57
CA VAL A 113 12.59 19.30 -15.32
C VAL A 113 11.81 19.14 -16.62
N ILE A 114 11.36 17.93 -16.91
CA ILE A 114 10.48 17.59 -18.02
C ILE A 114 9.11 18.22 -17.76
N PRO A 115 8.61 19.09 -18.67
CA PRO A 115 7.36 19.84 -18.44
C PRO A 115 6.14 18.97 -18.15
N SER A 116 6.01 17.79 -18.78
CA SER A 116 4.88 16.87 -18.56
C SER A 116 4.83 16.31 -17.15
N LEU A 117 5.97 16.22 -16.45
CA LEU A 117 6.05 15.73 -15.07
C LEU A 117 5.85 16.85 -14.04
N ASN A 118 5.89 18.11 -14.46
CA ASN A 118 5.83 19.29 -13.60
C ASN A 118 4.42 19.66 -13.16
N GLN A 119 3.71 18.68 -12.58
CA GLN A 119 2.36 18.84 -12.06
C GLN A 119 2.33 18.49 -10.56
N ALA A 120 1.46 19.17 -9.82
CA ALA A 120 1.32 18.95 -8.38
C ALA A 120 0.92 17.49 -8.07
N ILE A 121 1.65 16.84 -7.17
CA ILE A 121 1.40 15.44 -6.77
C ILE A 121 0.44 15.31 -5.57
N ARG A 122 0.20 16.41 -4.85
CA ARG A 122 -0.66 16.43 -3.66
C ARG A 122 -1.41 17.75 -3.57
N SER A 123 -2.61 17.72 -3.01
CA SER A 123 -3.38 18.92 -2.70
C SER A 123 -2.79 19.66 -1.50
N TYR A 124 -2.71 20.98 -1.61
CA TYR A 124 -2.30 21.87 -0.53
C TYR A 124 -3.45 22.84 -0.20
N PRO A 125 -3.56 23.32 1.05
CA PRO A 125 -2.70 23.03 2.21
C PRO A 125 -2.89 21.61 2.75
N LEU A 126 -1.90 21.12 3.51
CA LEU A 126 -1.99 19.80 4.13
C LEU A 126 -3.00 19.84 5.28
N ARG A 127 -3.80 18.78 5.41
CA ARG A 127 -4.77 18.67 6.50
C ARG A 127 -4.04 18.59 7.85
N PRO A 128 -4.55 19.17 8.94
CA PRO A 128 -3.96 18.93 10.25
C PRO A 128 -4.13 17.46 10.64
N ILE A 129 -3.08 16.86 11.21
CA ILE A 129 -3.12 15.52 11.80
C ILE A 129 -3.26 15.67 13.31
N ASN A 130 -4.30 15.07 13.89
CA ASN A 130 -4.55 15.07 15.33
C ASN A 130 -4.55 13.64 15.88
N GLU A 131 -3.45 12.92 15.63
CA GLU A 131 -3.28 11.55 16.10
C GLU A 131 -2.20 11.49 17.19
N PRO A 132 -2.45 10.80 18.31
CA PRO A 132 -1.46 10.70 19.37
C PRO A 132 -0.26 9.85 18.91
N PRO A 133 0.95 10.12 19.45
CA PRO A 133 2.10 9.28 19.22
C PRO A 133 1.84 7.83 19.63
N MET A 134 2.52 6.87 18.99
CA MET A 134 2.34 5.44 19.20
C MET A 134 3.67 4.70 19.18
N TYR A 135 3.85 3.72 20.04
CA TYR A 135 4.99 2.82 19.97
C TYR A 135 4.83 1.81 18.82
N VAL A 136 5.87 1.63 18.03
CA VAL A 136 5.84 0.75 16.84
C VAL A 136 6.63 -0.54 17.01
N ALA A 137 7.41 -0.66 18.10
CA ALA A 137 8.20 -1.85 18.40
C ALA A 137 8.25 -2.13 19.91
N GLY A 138 8.66 -3.35 20.27
CA GLY A 138 8.75 -3.82 21.65
C GLY A 138 7.39 -4.21 22.25
N GLU A 139 7.36 -4.49 23.55
CA GLU A 139 6.14 -4.96 24.26
C GLU A 139 4.99 -3.94 24.24
N ARG A 140 5.33 -2.66 24.10
CA ARG A 140 4.35 -1.56 24.02
C ARG A 140 3.88 -1.29 22.60
N SER A 141 4.29 -2.08 21.60
CA SER A 141 3.88 -1.86 20.21
C SER A 141 2.35 -1.77 20.08
N GLY A 142 1.86 -0.74 19.38
CA GLY A 142 0.44 -0.44 19.25
C GLY A 142 -0.15 0.43 20.36
N GLN A 143 0.56 0.63 21.48
CA GLN A 143 0.09 1.51 22.55
C GLN A 143 0.28 2.98 22.17
N LYS A 144 -0.79 3.77 22.35
CA LYS A 144 -0.76 5.23 22.21
C LYS A 144 -0.03 5.84 23.41
N ALA A 145 0.96 6.67 23.14
CA ALA A 145 1.67 7.45 24.14
C ALA A 145 0.96 8.80 24.32
N PHE A 146 0.17 8.90 25.39
CA PHE A 146 -0.39 10.19 25.82
C PHE A 146 0.65 10.90 26.70
N GLN A 147 0.92 12.17 26.42
CA GLN A 147 1.77 12.96 27.31
C GLN A 147 1.09 13.11 28.68
N PRO A 148 1.82 12.90 29.79
CA PRO A 148 1.29 13.19 31.11
C PRO A 148 1.05 14.71 31.23
N GLY A 149 -0.21 15.13 31.08
CA GLY A 149 -0.64 16.54 31.13
C GLY A 149 -1.58 16.98 30.00
N GLY A 150 -1.75 16.19 28.93
CA GLY A 150 -2.80 16.42 27.93
C GLY A 150 -4.17 15.92 28.41
N PRO A 151 -5.29 16.42 27.88
CA PRO A 151 -6.62 15.89 28.20
C PRO A 151 -6.66 14.41 27.79
N GLY A 152 -6.46 13.54 28.77
CA GLY A 152 -6.43 12.10 28.58
C GLY A 152 -7.76 11.58 28.07
N PRO A 153 -7.78 10.42 27.41
CA PRO A 153 -9.02 9.77 27.06
C PRO A 153 -9.79 9.46 28.35
N MET A 154 -11.01 9.98 28.45
CA MET A 154 -11.96 9.59 29.49
C MET A 154 -12.06 8.06 29.50
N PRO A 155 -11.78 7.39 30.63
CA PRO A 155 -11.99 5.97 30.73
C PRO A 155 -13.48 5.72 30.66
N ASP A 156 -13.85 4.78 29.79
CA ASP A 156 -15.16 4.15 29.73
C ASP A 156 -15.49 3.61 31.13
N ARG A 157 -16.28 4.38 31.89
CA ARG A 157 -16.73 4.01 33.23
C ARG A 157 -18.24 3.95 33.21
N GLY A 158 -18.74 2.74 32.93
CA GLY A 158 -20.03 2.34 33.42
C GLY A 158 -20.14 2.61 34.93
N GLY A 159 -21.25 3.20 35.33
CA GLY A 159 -21.69 3.23 36.72
C GLY A 159 -21.23 4.44 37.55
N SER A 160 -22.23 5.07 38.16
CA SER A 160 -22.19 6.00 39.30
C SER A 160 -21.71 7.44 39.02
N MET A 161 -22.70 8.33 38.85
CA MET A 161 -22.57 9.79 38.99
C MET A 161 -22.37 10.15 40.47
N PRO A 162 -21.39 10.98 40.84
CA PRO A 162 -21.40 11.72 42.09
C PRO A 162 -22.04 13.11 41.87
N PRO A 163 -22.89 13.59 42.80
CA PRO A 163 -23.55 14.88 42.67
C PRO A 163 -22.64 16.03 43.16
N GLY A 164 -22.51 17.07 42.35
CA GLY A 164 -22.07 18.39 42.80
C GLY A 164 -20.75 18.89 42.23
N ALA A 165 -20.82 19.55 41.07
CA ALA A 165 -19.90 20.64 40.72
C ALA A 165 -20.60 21.55 39.71
N MET A 166 -21.24 22.58 40.26
CA MET A 166 -21.93 23.63 39.52
C MET A 166 -20.89 24.59 38.90
N GLY A 167 -21.01 24.90 37.62
CA GLY A 167 -20.29 26.03 37.02
C GLY A 167 -19.96 25.88 35.54
N MET A 168 -20.94 26.08 34.65
CA MET A 168 -20.86 26.82 33.37
C MET A 168 -22.18 26.63 32.58
N PRO A 169 -22.66 27.63 31.82
CA PRO A 169 -24.03 27.66 31.31
C PRO A 169 -24.16 26.77 30.07
N PHE A 170 -24.65 25.55 30.28
CA PHE A 170 -25.03 24.65 29.20
C PHE A 170 -26.29 25.19 28.51
N GLY A 171 -26.12 25.63 27.25
CA GLY A 171 -27.21 26.00 26.37
C GLY A 171 -28.16 24.82 26.13
N ASN A 172 -29.45 25.13 26.11
CA ASN A 172 -30.56 24.18 25.94
C ASN A 172 -30.29 23.15 24.81
N PRO A 173 -30.35 21.84 25.09
CA PRO A 173 -30.22 20.80 24.06
C PRO A 173 -31.29 20.91 22.95
N GLN A 174 -32.41 21.57 23.25
CA GLN A 174 -33.46 21.91 22.29
C GLN A 174 -32.97 22.82 21.15
N VAL A 175 -32.05 23.74 21.42
CA VAL A 175 -31.55 24.71 20.43
C VAL A 175 -30.57 24.04 19.47
N MET A 176 -29.76 23.10 19.95
CA MET A 176 -28.83 22.34 19.11
C MET A 176 -29.58 21.40 18.14
N LEU A 177 -30.68 20.77 18.60
CA LEU A 177 -31.53 19.94 17.74
C LEU A 177 -32.27 20.79 16.70
N GLN A 178 -32.71 21.99 17.06
CA GLN A 178 -33.34 22.92 16.14
C GLN A 178 -32.35 23.44 15.07
N GLN A 179 -31.08 23.64 15.43
CA GLN A 179 -30.03 24.03 14.48
C GLN A 179 -29.68 22.89 13.51
N GLN A 180 -29.70 21.63 13.98
CA GLN A 180 -29.49 20.47 13.12
C GLN A 180 -30.66 20.27 12.14
N ASN A 181 -31.90 20.45 12.60
CA ASN A 181 -33.08 20.37 11.75
C ASN A 181 -33.14 21.51 10.70
N ALA A 182 -32.77 22.73 11.08
CA ALA A 182 -32.71 23.86 10.14
C ALA A 182 -31.66 23.65 9.03
N ASN A 183 -30.53 23.02 9.35
CA ASN A 183 -29.49 22.72 8.36
C ASN A 183 -29.91 21.62 7.38
N MET A 184 -30.71 20.65 7.85
CA MET A 184 -31.26 19.58 7.01
C MET A 184 -32.33 20.13 6.05
N GLU A 185 -33.25 20.98 6.54
CA GLU A 185 -34.29 21.62 5.71
C GLU A 185 -33.68 22.55 4.65
N ALA A 186 -32.57 23.24 4.97
CA ALA A 186 -31.86 24.09 4.02
C ALA A 186 -31.22 23.30 2.85
N LEU A 187 -30.74 22.09 3.13
CA LEU A 187 -30.17 21.19 2.12
C LEU A 187 -31.26 20.62 1.21
N GLU A 188 -32.42 20.30 1.77
CA GLU A 188 -33.57 19.75 1.04
C GLU A 188 -34.20 20.79 0.10
N ARG A 189 -34.29 22.06 0.52
CA ARG A 189 -34.72 23.18 -0.35
C ARG A 189 -33.72 23.51 -1.48
N ARG A 190 -32.44 23.16 -1.31
CA ARG A 190 -31.43 23.32 -2.38
C ARG A 190 -31.58 22.18 -3.40
N SER A 191 -31.80 20.96 -2.93
CA SER A 191 -32.02 19.79 -3.80
C SER A 191 -33.33 19.87 -4.59
N GLN A 192 -34.39 20.47 -4.04
CA GLN A 192 -35.65 20.68 -4.79
C GLN A 192 -35.48 21.75 -5.88
N ARG A 193 -34.75 22.84 -5.60
CA ARG A 193 -34.45 23.88 -6.61
C ARG A 193 -33.63 23.37 -7.79
N ASP A 194 -32.73 22.41 -7.58
CA ASP A 194 -31.96 21.81 -8.68
C ASP A 194 -32.79 20.81 -9.50
N ARG A 195 -33.86 20.21 -8.93
CA ARG A 195 -34.79 19.35 -9.68
C ARG A 195 -35.79 20.15 -10.51
N ASP A 196 -36.35 21.24 -9.97
CA ASP A 196 -37.33 22.05 -10.69
C ASP A 196 -36.70 22.87 -11.83
N ARG A 197 -35.38 23.11 -11.79
CA ARG A 197 -34.64 23.79 -12.88
C ARG A 197 -34.32 22.90 -14.07
N SER A 198 -34.50 21.58 -13.97
CA SER A 198 -34.25 20.62 -15.05
C SER A 198 -35.49 20.33 -15.92
N GLY A 199 -36.64 20.94 -15.63
CA GLY A 199 -37.93 20.60 -16.25
C GLY A 199 -38.57 21.65 -17.17
N SER A 200 -37.96 22.80 -17.45
CA SER A 200 -38.66 23.84 -18.21
C SER A 200 -37.78 24.84 -18.98
N VAL A 201 -38.18 25.05 -20.24
CA VAL A 201 -38.07 26.27 -21.07
C VAL A 201 -36.83 26.44 -21.96
N THR A 202 -37.02 26.00 -23.20
CA THR A 202 -36.89 26.80 -24.43
C THR A 202 -36.82 28.32 -24.26
N GLY A 203 -35.68 28.93 -24.62
CA GLY A 203 -35.66 30.27 -25.24
C GLY A 203 -35.11 31.45 -24.42
N ARG A 204 -34.06 32.05 -25.03
CA ARG A 204 -33.62 33.46 -25.02
C ARG A 204 -32.75 34.03 -23.88
N GLN A 205 -31.49 34.28 -24.28
CA GLN A 205 -30.63 35.48 -24.10
C GLN A 205 -30.62 36.23 -22.76
N ALA A 206 -29.46 36.24 -22.07
CA ALA A 206 -28.54 37.40 -22.03
C ALA A 206 -27.37 37.25 -21.00
N GLN A 207 -26.14 37.44 -21.50
CA GLN A 207 -24.97 38.18 -20.93
C GLN A 207 -24.15 37.74 -19.68
N HIS A 208 -22.88 37.36 -19.97
CA HIS A 208 -21.59 37.43 -19.22
C HIS A 208 -21.26 36.42 -18.08
N PRO A 209 -19.96 36.09 -17.80
CA PRO A 209 -18.74 35.93 -18.63
C PRO A 209 -18.10 34.50 -18.48
N PRO A 210 -17.03 34.12 -19.22
CA PRO A 210 -16.69 32.71 -19.47
C PRO A 210 -15.82 32.08 -18.38
N GLN A 211 -16.30 31.01 -17.76
CA GLN A 211 -15.45 29.99 -17.13
C GLN A 211 -15.33 28.82 -18.10
N GLN A 212 -14.10 28.57 -18.56
CA GLN A 212 -13.72 27.43 -19.38
C GLN A 212 -14.00 26.13 -18.62
N GLN A 213 -15.16 25.53 -18.89
CA GLN A 213 -15.32 24.09 -18.81
C GLN A 213 -14.77 23.51 -20.10
N THR A 214 -13.69 22.73 -19.98
CA THR A 214 -13.17 21.87 -21.03
C THR A 214 -14.29 20.98 -21.53
N ARG A 215 -14.77 21.31 -22.72
CA ARG A 215 -15.47 20.42 -23.65
C ARG A 215 -14.58 19.19 -23.83
N ILE A 216 -14.95 18.09 -23.18
CA ILE A 216 -14.45 16.77 -23.56
C ILE A 216 -15.17 16.49 -24.87
N GLU A 217 -14.41 16.53 -25.97
CA GLU A 217 -14.88 16.04 -27.26
C GLU A 217 -15.17 14.55 -27.09
N GLU A 218 -16.45 14.24 -27.29
CA GLU A 218 -17.00 12.90 -27.39
C GLU A 218 -16.50 12.30 -28.70
N ASP A 219 -15.33 11.67 -28.67
CA ASP A 219 -14.90 10.75 -29.73
C ASP A 219 -14.84 9.33 -29.12
N GLU A 220 -15.74 8.48 -29.64
CA GLU A 220 -15.80 7.02 -29.54
C GLU A 220 -15.61 6.39 -28.16
N VAL A 221 -16.70 6.36 -27.38
CA VAL A 221 -16.83 5.42 -26.24
C VAL A 221 -17.63 4.22 -26.72
N ASP A 222 -16.96 3.08 -26.85
CA ASP A 222 -17.54 1.76 -27.10
C ASP A 222 -18.84 1.55 -26.30
N GLU A 223 -19.92 1.28 -27.03
CA GLU A 223 -21.30 1.10 -26.56
C GLU A 223 -21.48 -0.16 -25.68
N ASP A 224 -20.42 -0.94 -25.44
CA ASP A 224 -20.42 -2.17 -24.63
C ASP A 224 -19.99 -1.97 -23.16
N SER A 225 -19.62 -0.75 -22.75
CA SER A 225 -19.39 -0.44 -21.34
C SER A 225 -20.70 -0.05 -20.66
N GLU A 226 -21.56 -1.04 -20.36
CA GLU A 226 -22.72 -0.84 -19.50
C GLU A 226 -22.29 -0.06 -18.24
N SER A 227 -22.64 1.22 -18.20
CA SER A 227 -22.26 2.13 -17.12
C SER A 227 -22.81 1.60 -15.80
N ILE A 228 -21.97 0.90 -15.04
CA ILE A 228 -22.32 0.47 -13.68
C ILE A 228 -22.64 1.73 -12.91
N THR A 229 -23.94 1.96 -12.72
CA THR A 229 -24.44 3.13 -12.01
C THR A 229 -23.80 3.15 -10.63
N ILE A 230 -23.38 4.31 -10.15
CA ILE A 230 -22.79 4.49 -8.81
C ILE A 230 -23.67 3.84 -7.73
N ARG A 231 -25.00 3.90 -7.90
CA ARG A 231 -26.01 3.23 -7.06
C ARG A 231 -25.86 1.70 -7.07
N ALA A 232 -25.65 1.07 -8.22
CA ALA A 232 -25.44 -0.36 -8.33
C ALA A 232 -24.14 -0.78 -7.64
N LEU A 233 -23.04 -0.05 -7.87
CA LEU A 233 -21.77 -0.30 -7.20
C LEU A 233 -21.90 -0.17 -5.67
N ALA A 234 -22.59 0.86 -5.19
CA ALA A 234 -22.84 1.08 -3.76
C ALA A 234 -23.70 -0.03 -3.16
N LEU A 235 -24.74 -0.47 -3.87
CA LEU A 235 -25.60 -1.57 -3.43
C LEU A 235 -24.82 -2.89 -3.33
N THR A 236 -23.96 -3.19 -4.31
CA THR A 236 -23.11 -4.39 -4.30
C THR A 236 -22.09 -4.35 -3.15
N ARG A 237 -21.46 -3.20 -2.91
CA ARG A 237 -20.55 -2.99 -1.77
C ARG A 237 -21.27 -3.14 -0.44
N TYR A 238 -22.46 -2.56 -0.32
CA TYR A 238 -23.30 -2.66 0.88
C TYR A 238 -23.67 -4.12 1.17
N ARG A 239 -24.20 -4.85 0.17
CA ARG A 239 -24.57 -6.27 0.32
C ARG A 239 -23.38 -7.13 0.74
N ARG A 240 -22.26 -7.03 0.01
CA ARG A 240 -21.04 -7.79 0.32
C ARG A 240 -20.48 -7.46 1.70
N ASN A 241 -20.45 -6.19 2.08
CA ASN A 241 -19.98 -5.79 3.40
C ASN A 241 -20.93 -6.27 4.51
N HIS A 242 -22.24 -6.23 4.26
CA HIS A 242 -23.25 -6.67 5.21
C HIS A 242 -23.22 -8.20 5.40
N GLU A 243 -23.02 -8.97 4.34
CA GLU A 243 -22.78 -10.43 4.40
C GLU A 243 -21.53 -10.75 5.23
N PHE A 244 -20.43 -10.01 5.01
CA PHE A 244 -19.20 -10.19 5.77
C PHE A 244 -19.36 -9.86 7.25
N MET A 245 -20.05 -8.77 7.58
CA MET A 245 -20.32 -8.41 8.97
C MET A 245 -21.24 -9.43 9.64
N ASN A 246 -22.25 -9.96 8.93
CA ASN A 246 -23.08 -11.04 9.45
C ASN A 246 -22.26 -12.30 9.71
N GLU A 247 -21.32 -12.68 8.84
CA GLU A 247 -20.43 -13.82 9.08
C GLU A 247 -19.59 -13.59 10.34
N VAL A 248 -18.97 -12.42 10.49
CA VAL A 248 -18.20 -12.05 11.69
C VAL A 248 -19.05 -12.07 12.96
N PHE A 249 -20.27 -11.52 12.91
CA PHE A 249 -21.18 -11.51 14.07
C PHE A 249 -21.74 -12.90 14.38
N MET A 250 -22.02 -13.73 13.38
CA MET A 250 -22.42 -15.13 13.58
C MET A 250 -21.31 -15.94 14.25
N HIS A 251 -20.05 -15.75 13.83
CA HIS A 251 -18.89 -16.38 14.47
C HIS A 251 -18.71 -15.92 15.92
N ALA A 252 -18.93 -14.63 16.20
CA ALA A 252 -18.82 -14.07 17.54
C ALA A 252 -19.99 -14.46 18.47
N ALA A 253 -21.21 -14.57 17.94
CA ALA A 253 -22.42 -14.84 18.73
C ALA A 253 -22.64 -16.32 19.02
N PHE A 254 -22.28 -17.23 18.11
CA PHE A 254 -22.62 -18.65 18.26
C PHE A 254 -21.47 -19.56 18.63
N GLY A 255 -20.22 -19.08 18.72
CA GLY A 255 -19.09 -19.71 19.43
C GLY A 255 -18.78 -21.19 19.10
N LYS A 256 -19.47 -21.80 18.14
CA LYS A 256 -19.25 -23.15 17.68
C LYS A 256 -18.47 -23.04 16.39
N GLN A 257 -17.29 -23.66 16.43
CA GLN A 257 -16.48 -24.04 15.29
C GLN A 257 -17.37 -24.67 14.21
N LEU A 258 -17.95 -23.85 13.34
CA LEU A 258 -18.13 -24.25 11.96
C LEU A 258 -16.71 -24.42 11.46
N GLU A 259 -16.33 -25.69 11.27
CA GLU A 259 -15.07 -26.12 10.71
C GLU A 259 -14.60 -25.04 9.75
N SER A 260 -13.46 -24.42 10.07
CA SER A 260 -12.82 -23.46 9.17
C SER A 260 -12.89 -24.08 7.79
N LYS A 261 -13.63 -23.46 6.85
CA LYS A 261 -13.66 -23.92 5.46
C LYS A 261 -12.20 -24.24 5.13
N PRO A 262 -11.87 -25.51 4.83
CA PRO A 262 -10.48 -25.91 4.74
C PRO A 262 -9.79 -24.92 3.81
N PRO A 263 -8.65 -24.34 4.22
CA PRO A 263 -8.00 -23.30 3.46
C PRO A 263 -7.95 -23.78 2.02
N HIS A 264 -8.48 -22.98 1.09
CA HIS A 264 -8.47 -23.34 -0.33
C HIS A 264 -7.05 -23.77 -0.65
N LYS A 265 -6.87 -25.06 -0.92
CA LYS A 265 -5.55 -25.63 -1.21
C LYS A 265 -5.01 -24.79 -2.35
N GLY A 266 -3.91 -24.06 -2.12
CA GLY A 266 -3.36 -23.10 -3.09
C GLY A 266 -2.93 -23.72 -4.43
N TYR A 267 -3.06 -25.04 -4.55
CA TYR A 267 -2.80 -25.85 -5.72
C TYR A 267 -4.05 -26.66 -6.07
N THR A 268 -5.16 -26.01 -6.44
CA THR A 268 -6.30 -26.71 -7.06
C THR A 268 -6.12 -26.92 -8.56
N ILE A 269 -5.17 -26.22 -9.17
CA ILE A 269 -4.81 -26.34 -10.60
C ILE A 269 -3.76 -27.43 -10.86
N PHE A 270 -3.09 -27.95 -9.83
CA PHE A 270 -2.11 -29.02 -9.96
C PHE A 270 -2.48 -30.15 -9.03
N ASP A 271 -2.94 -31.27 -9.60
CA ASP A 271 -3.12 -32.49 -8.84
C ASP A 271 -1.74 -33.05 -8.49
N LYS A 272 -1.46 -33.14 -7.19
CA LYS A 272 -0.18 -33.63 -6.68
C LYS A 272 0.06 -35.07 -7.11
N ASP A 273 -1.00 -35.87 -7.21
CA ASP A 273 -0.90 -37.29 -7.55
C ASP A 273 -0.55 -37.45 -9.04
N GLU A 274 -1.12 -36.61 -9.91
CA GLU A 274 -0.77 -36.56 -11.34
C GLU A 274 0.69 -36.12 -11.56
N LEU A 275 1.15 -35.12 -10.80
CA LEU A 275 2.52 -34.62 -10.88
C LEU A 275 3.53 -35.72 -10.48
N THR A 276 3.27 -36.42 -9.37
CA THR A 276 4.15 -37.50 -8.90
C THR A 276 4.18 -38.68 -9.86
N SER A 277 3.04 -39.05 -10.45
CA SER A 277 2.97 -40.07 -11.49
C SER A 277 3.77 -39.69 -12.74
N SER A 278 3.71 -38.42 -13.15
CA SER A 278 4.47 -37.90 -14.29
C SER A 278 5.97 -37.89 -14.02
N ILE A 279 6.39 -37.53 -12.81
CA ILE A 279 7.80 -37.58 -12.39
C ILE A 279 8.32 -39.02 -12.44
N SER A 280 7.62 -39.99 -11.86
CA SER A 280 8.07 -41.39 -11.86
C SER A 280 8.15 -42.00 -13.27
N LYS A 281 7.25 -41.61 -14.17
CA LYS A 281 7.33 -42.04 -15.58
C LYS A 281 8.56 -41.48 -16.28
N LEU A 282 8.84 -40.18 -16.11
CA LEU A 282 10.00 -39.53 -16.71
C LEU A 282 11.32 -40.09 -16.15
N GLU A 283 11.37 -40.39 -14.85
CA GLU A 283 12.54 -41.04 -14.23
C GLU A 283 12.82 -42.43 -14.81
N ALA A 284 11.77 -43.22 -15.05
CA ALA A 284 11.92 -44.53 -15.69
C ALA A 284 12.40 -44.42 -17.14
N GLU A 285 11.86 -43.45 -17.91
CA GLU A 285 12.26 -43.22 -19.30
C GLU A 285 13.72 -42.73 -19.41
N VAL A 286 14.15 -41.85 -18.50
CA VAL A 286 15.56 -41.41 -18.42
C VAL A 286 16.49 -42.59 -18.13
N ALA A 287 16.14 -43.46 -17.16
CA ALA A 287 16.94 -44.62 -16.84
C ALA A 287 17.05 -45.62 -18.02
N GLU A 288 15.96 -45.81 -18.77
CA GLU A 288 15.98 -46.66 -19.96
C GLU A 288 16.85 -46.07 -21.07
N LEU A 289 16.76 -44.76 -21.31
CA LEU A 289 17.57 -44.06 -22.30
C LEU A 289 19.06 -44.09 -21.95
N GLU A 290 19.40 -43.93 -20.67
CA GLU A 290 20.78 -44.06 -20.18
C GLU A 290 21.32 -45.48 -20.37
N ALA A 291 20.55 -46.51 -20.03
CA ALA A 291 20.93 -47.91 -20.24
C ALA A 291 21.13 -48.22 -21.74
N LYS A 292 20.26 -47.71 -22.60
CA LYS A 292 20.36 -47.87 -24.06
C LYS A 292 21.55 -47.13 -24.64
N ALA A 293 21.89 -45.95 -24.12
CA ALA A 293 23.08 -45.20 -24.51
C ALA A 293 24.37 -45.91 -24.07
N ALA A 294 24.40 -46.45 -22.84
CA ALA A 294 25.52 -47.22 -22.32
C ALA A 294 25.76 -48.51 -23.14
N ALA A 295 24.70 -49.24 -23.47
CA ALA A 295 24.79 -50.45 -24.29
C ALA A 295 25.31 -50.15 -25.71
N ARG A 296 24.88 -49.04 -26.33
CA ARG A 296 25.41 -48.59 -27.63
C ARG A 296 26.89 -48.23 -27.57
N ARG A 297 27.33 -47.59 -26.48
CA ARG A 297 28.74 -47.25 -26.27
C ARG A 297 29.60 -48.50 -26.11
N GLN A 298 29.15 -49.45 -25.30
CA GLN A 298 29.85 -50.74 -25.13
C GLN A 298 29.90 -51.56 -26.43
N ALA A 299 28.82 -51.58 -27.21
CA ALA A 299 28.81 -52.26 -28.50
C ALA A 299 29.78 -51.61 -29.51
N LYS A 300 29.91 -50.28 -29.49
CA LYS A 300 30.86 -49.55 -30.32
C LYS A 300 32.31 -49.82 -29.89
N GLU A 301 32.60 -49.78 -28.59
CA GLU A 301 33.92 -50.09 -28.03
C GLU A 301 34.34 -51.54 -28.32
N ALA A 302 33.41 -52.50 -28.23
CA ALA A 302 33.66 -53.90 -28.59
C ALA A 302 33.91 -54.12 -30.09
N SER A 303 33.19 -53.38 -30.95
CA SER A 303 33.41 -53.39 -32.40
C SER A 303 34.77 -52.79 -32.78
N GLU A 304 35.17 -51.69 -32.16
CA GLU A 304 36.47 -51.06 -32.41
C GLU A 304 37.63 -51.95 -31.94
N LEU A 305 37.48 -52.69 -30.84
CA LEU A 305 38.47 -53.68 -30.39
C LEU A 305 38.58 -54.91 -31.32
N ALA A 306 37.47 -55.35 -31.91
CA ALA A 306 37.46 -56.47 -32.84
C ALA A 306 38.17 -56.15 -34.18
N ASP A 307 38.03 -54.91 -34.67
CA ASP A 307 38.70 -54.45 -35.90
C ASP A 307 40.23 -54.36 -35.74
N VAL A 308 40.71 -53.85 -34.59
CA VAL A 308 42.16 -53.74 -34.31
C VAL A 308 42.83 -55.12 -34.15
N SER A 309 42.07 -56.15 -33.74
CA SER A 309 42.58 -57.53 -33.62
C SER A 309 42.78 -58.23 -34.97
N MET A 310 42.17 -57.74 -36.05
CA MET A 310 42.27 -58.36 -37.39
C MET A 310 43.41 -57.79 -38.24
N GLU A 311 43.96 -56.61 -37.89
CA GLU A 311 45.14 -56.03 -38.55
C GLU A 311 46.48 -56.59 -38.02
N ALA A 312 46.50 -57.33 -36.91
CA ALA A 312 47.74 -57.85 -36.29
C ALA A 312 48.23 -59.19 -36.88
N HIS A 313 47.52 -59.77 -37.85
CA HIS A 313 47.88 -61.02 -38.54
C HIS A 313 47.78 -60.88 -40.07
N ALA A 314 48.52 -59.94 -40.64
CA ALA A 314 48.81 -59.88 -42.07
C ALA A 314 50.30 -59.58 -42.30
#